data_AF-A0AAD0HAR2-F1
#
_entry.id   AF-A0AAD0HAR2-F1
#
_cell.length_a   1.000
_cell.length_b   1.000
_cell.length_c   1.000
_cell.angle_alpha   90.00
_cell.angle_beta   90.00
_cell.angle_gamma   90.00
#
_symmetry.space_group_name_H-M   'P 1'
#
loop_
_entity.id
_entity.type
_entity.pdbx_description
1 polymer ?
#
loop_
_entity_poly.entity_id
_entity_poly.type
_entity_poly.pdbx_seq_one_letter_code
_entity_poly.pdbx_strand_id
1 'polypeptide(L)'
;MTINSANPYQNLTLSNPLQNSSALNLIKDSKALDQEGNENSLEQLSYIFNNTTYASEFGFRINEEGFFDKDLNKIANIPESYDINIKSVRSIAKELAKQDENLNYNKIDLPYLLNSYHSSLKSINSEFLQDDNAYLNRDLISKLSSGFSTDNGEFLGQISRIYNNQEEIDLALSNITNLNTLMLDNKITNFHFDKAIENTSSNEILKPYLTKNAEVSKSGLLMNFIYHDIKTQNEKEFNFFMKPATLELSSHQNLQKILKGETDIEDYIKKENEKKMSFDLYLYVNGVDKKTSTQDKLSVFFQQYINYQKDMDLREFANSSSIFQIYIDQNRNDFDALKKQYQNQSQDTQRLEEANQLHSSSLKNFLDRRQKQANINKILNSYMSVMV
;
A
#
# COMPACT_ATOMS: atom_id res chain seq x y z
N MET A 1 -2.32 -9.17 6.51
CA MET A 1 -3.63 -8.84 5.92
C MET A 1 -3.63 -9.40 4.52
N THR A 2 -4.45 -10.41 4.23
CA THR A 2 -4.45 -11.06 2.92
C THR A 2 -5.11 -10.13 1.91
N ILE A 3 -4.31 -9.41 1.13
CA ILE A 3 -4.77 -8.99 -0.20
C ILE A 3 -5.04 -10.31 -0.91
N ASN A 4 -6.31 -10.66 -1.09
CA ASN A 4 -6.69 -11.83 -1.88
C ASN A 4 -6.21 -11.58 -3.32
N SER A 5 -4.99 -12.00 -3.61
CA SER A 5 -4.29 -11.91 -4.89
C SER A 5 -4.75 -12.99 -5.86
N ALA A 6 -5.67 -13.87 -5.45
CA ALA A 6 -6.25 -14.89 -6.30
C ALA A 6 -7.16 -14.25 -7.36
N ASN A 7 -6.61 -14.11 -8.57
CA ASN A 7 -7.31 -13.68 -9.77
C ASN A 7 -8.49 -14.64 -10.10
N PRO A 8 -9.77 -14.23 -9.92
CA PRO A 8 -10.92 -15.05 -10.35
C PRO A 8 -11.07 -15.10 -11.88
N TYR A 9 -10.22 -14.38 -12.62
CA TYR A 9 -10.37 -14.06 -14.03
C TYR A 9 -9.11 -14.41 -14.83
N GLN A 10 -8.54 -15.59 -14.60
CA GLN A 10 -7.46 -16.17 -15.43
C GLN A 10 -7.78 -16.21 -16.94
N ASN A 11 -9.03 -15.97 -17.35
CA ASN A 11 -9.45 -15.84 -18.75
C ASN A 11 -9.22 -14.44 -19.38
N LEU A 12 -8.49 -13.53 -18.74
CA LEU A 12 -8.17 -12.21 -19.30
C LEU A 12 -6.97 -12.20 -20.24
N THR A 13 -6.23 -13.30 -20.38
CA THR A 13 -5.32 -13.45 -21.51
C THR A 13 -6.16 -13.66 -22.76
N LEU A 14 -6.24 -12.65 -23.63
CA LEU A 14 -6.52 -12.89 -25.04
C LEU A 14 -5.57 -13.99 -25.49
N SER A 15 -6.09 -15.20 -25.60
CA SER A 15 -5.39 -16.37 -26.07
C SER A 15 -5.07 -16.15 -27.54
N ASN A 16 -3.95 -15.47 -27.79
CA ASN A 16 -3.25 -15.56 -29.05
C ASN A 16 -1.77 -15.81 -28.74
N PRO A 17 -1.31 -17.07 -28.78
CA PRO A 17 0.11 -17.33 -28.71
C PRO A 17 0.77 -16.82 -30.00
N LEU A 18 1.70 -15.89 -29.83
CA LEU A 18 2.92 -15.71 -30.65
C LEU A 18 2.75 -15.31 -32.12
N GLN A 19 3.01 -14.03 -32.40
CA GLN A 19 4.17 -13.63 -33.22
C GLN A 19 4.75 -12.32 -32.66
N ASN A 20 6.07 -12.18 -32.63
CA ASN A 20 6.73 -10.88 -32.47
C ASN A 20 6.27 -10.01 -33.65
N SER A 21 5.35 -9.08 -33.43
CA SER A 21 4.82 -8.24 -34.50
C SER A 21 5.80 -7.10 -34.78
N SER A 22 6.78 -7.34 -35.66
CA SER A 22 7.38 -6.27 -36.45
C SER A 22 6.41 -5.94 -37.58
N ALA A 23 5.28 -5.31 -37.28
CA ALA A 23 4.36 -4.88 -38.34
C ALA A 23 4.93 -3.60 -38.97
N LEU A 24 5.40 -3.67 -40.22
CA LEU A 24 5.74 -2.50 -41.01
C LEU A 24 4.43 -1.98 -41.63
N ASN A 25 3.72 -1.09 -40.94
CA ASN A 25 2.52 -0.47 -41.50
C ASN A 25 2.94 0.65 -42.44
N LEU A 26 3.02 0.36 -43.75
CA LEU A 26 2.98 1.39 -44.77
C LEU A 26 1.58 1.98 -44.80
N ILE A 27 1.35 3.06 -44.06
CA ILE A 27 0.19 3.92 -44.29
C ILE A 27 0.53 4.74 -45.55
N LYS A 28 0.07 4.28 -46.71
CA LYS A 28 -0.11 5.18 -47.85
C LYS A 28 -1.34 6.02 -47.54
N ASP A 29 -1.14 7.27 -47.17
CA ASP A 29 -2.20 8.28 -47.24
C ASP A 29 -2.53 8.52 -48.73
N SER A 30 -3.32 7.63 -49.33
CA SER A 30 -3.95 7.90 -50.61
C SER A 30 -5.21 8.73 -50.36
N LYS A 31 -5.02 10.03 -50.09
CA LYS A 31 -6.02 11.03 -50.45
C LYS A 31 -5.61 11.62 -51.80
N ALA A 32 -6.07 10.97 -52.87
CA ALA A 32 -6.15 11.52 -54.21
C ALA A 32 -7.61 11.30 -54.63
N LEU A 33 -8.41 12.26 -55.09
CA LEU A 33 -8.20 13.52 -55.80
C LEU A 33 -9.25 14.56 -55.30
N ASP A 34 -9.17 15.88 -55.48
CA ASP A 34 -8.87 16.66 -56.68
C ASP A 34 -8.22 18.01 -56.33
N GLN A 35 -7.11 18.36 -57.00
CA GLN A 35 -6.95 19.54 -57.86
C GLN A 35 -5.47 19.85 -58.14
N GLU A 36 -5.26 20.37 -59.34
CA GLU A 36 -4.02 20.46 -60.11
C GLU A 36 -2.89 21.29 -59.48
N GLY A 37 -1.66 20.87 -59.78
CA GLY A 37 -0.54 21.79 -59.99
C GLY A 37 0.40 22.06 -58.81
N ASN A 38 1.39 21.18 -58.61
CA ASN A 38 2.79 21.61 -58.48
C ASN A 38 3.72 20.39 -58.40
N GLU A 39 4.67 20.33 -59.34
CA GLU A 39 5.84 19.45 -59.27
C GLU A 39 6.77 19.95 -58.15
N ASN A 40 7.37 18.99 -57.41
CA ASN A 40 8.31 19.13 -56.28
C ASN A 40 7.70 19.20 -54.87
N SER A 41 7.21 18.07 -54.38
CA SER A 41 7.32 17.73 -52.96
C SER A 41 7.98 16.36 -52.82
N LEU A 42 9.20 16.33 -52.28
CA LEU A 42 9.78 15.12 -51.73
C LEU A 42 8.79 14.58 -50.69
N GLU A 43 8.15 13.45 -50.98
CA GLU A 43 7.36 12.67 -50.03
C GLU A 43 8.24 12.38 -48.81
N GLN A 44 8.10 13.18 -47.74
CA GLN A 44 8.63 12.83 -46.44
C GLN A 44 7.80 11.66 -45.91
N LEU A 45 8.24 10.45 -46.26
CA LEU A 45 7.85 9.23 -45.56
C LEU A 45 8.23 9.40 -44.08
N SER A 46 7.26 9.76 -43.26
CA SER A 46 7.38 9.70 -41.80
C SER A 46 7.41 8.22 -41.41
N TYR A 47 8.61 7.67 -41.27
CA TYR A 47 8.81 6.34 -40.70
C TYR A 47 8.32 6.34 -39.26
N ILE A 48 7.10 5.86 -39.01
CA ILE A 48 6.67 5.45 -37.68
C ILE A 48 7.38 4.13 -37.40
N PHE A 49 8.50 4.20 -36.67
CA PHE A 49 9.12 3.01 -36.11
C PHE A 49 8.13 2.42 -35.11
N ASN A 50 7.50 1.30 -35.47
CA ASN A 50 6.75 0.51 -34.50
C ASN A 50 7.74 -0.07 -33.50
N ASN A 51 7.69 0.40 -32.26
CA ASN A 51 8.51 -0.12 -31.17
C ASN A 51 8.28 -1.64 -31.05
N THR A 52 9.36 -2.41 -31.06
CA THR A 52 9.29 -3.86 -30.81
C THR A 52 8.76 -4.07 -29.39
N THR A 53 7.73 -4.90 -29.27
CA THR A 53 7.17 -5.28 -27.97
C THR A 53 7.23 -6.78 -27.75
N TYR A 54 7.36 -7.18 -26.49
CA TYR A 54 7.55 -8.57 -26.06
C TYR A 54 6.48 -8.95 -25.02
N ALA A 55 6.02 -10.19 -25.04
CA ALA A 55 5.12 -10.69 -24.00
C ALA A 55 5.89 -10.85 -22.68
N SER A 56 5.34 -10.31 -21.59
CA SER A 56 5.85 -10.51 -20.23
C SER A 56 5.19 -11.71 -19.55
N GLU A 57 5.82 -12.19 -18.48
CA GLU A 57 5.27 -13.24 -17.60
C GLU A 57 4.00 -12.81 -16.86
N PHE A 58 3.65 -11.52 -16.86
CA PHE A 58 2.46 -10.96 -16.23
C PHE A 58 1.27 -10.85 -17.19
N GLY A 59 1.40 -11.33 -18.43
CA GLY A 59 0.32 -11.31 -19.42
C GLY A 59 0.15 -9.98 -20.17
N PHE A 60 1.06 -9.03 -19.99
CA PHE A 60 1.09 -7.74 -20.68
C PHE A 60 2.32 -7.62 -21.58
N ARG A 61 2.29 -6.72 -22.56
CA ARG A 61 3.42 -6.47 -23.44
C ARG A 61 4.35 -5.40 -22.87
N ILE A 62 5.65 -5.53 -23.15
CA ILE A 62 6.70 -4.57 -22.75
C ILE A 62 7.51 -4.13 -23.98
N ASN A 63 8.05 -2.92 -23.95
CA ASN A 63 9.01 -2.45 -24.94
C ASN A 63 10.44 -2.95 -24.63
N GLU A 64 11.41 -2.59 -25.49
CA GLU A 64 12.82 -2.96 -25.35
C GLU A 64 13.49 -2.45 -24.06
N GLU A 65 13.03 -1.30 -23.53
CA GLU A 65 13.51 -0.71 -22.27
C GLU A 65 12.87 -1.35 -21.03
N GLY A 66 11.90 -2.25 -21.23
CA GLY A 66 11.19 -2.98 -20.18
C GLY A 66 10.01 -2.23 -19.58
N PHE A 67 9.48 -1.21 -20.24
CA PHE A 67 8.23 -0.55 -19.83
C PHE A 67 7.02 -1.23 -20.45
N PHE A 68 5.95 -1.41 -19.67
CA PHE A 68 4.69 -1.97 -20.15
C PHE A 68 4.00 -1.04 -21.14
N ASP A 69 3.35 -1.63 -22.13
CA ASP A 69 2.43 -0.93 -23.01
C ASP A 69 1.23 -0.39 -22.21
N LYS A 70 0.59 0.66 -22.74
CA LYS A 70 -0.46 1.40 -22.04
C LYS A 70 -1.74 0.60 -21.78
N ASP A 71 -1.88 -0.58 -22.37
CA ASP A 71 -2.97 -1.51 -22.09
C ASP A 71 -3.03 -1.93 -20.62
N LEU A 72 -1.87 -2.09 -19.97
CA LEU A 72 -1.82 -2.34 -18.52
C LEU A 72 -2.48 -1.20 -17.76
N ASN A 73 -2.12 0.05 -18.07
CA ASN A 73 -2.64 1.24 -17.40
C ASN A 73 -4.15 1.41 -17.63
N LYS A 74 -4.60 1.18 -18.87
CA LYS A 74 -6.02 1.21 -19.24
C LYS A 74 -6.84 0.21 -18.43
N ILE A 75 -6.36 -1.02 -18.31
CA ILE A 75 -7.03 -2.08 -17.54
C ILE A 75 -6.96 -1.79 -16.04
N ALA A 76 -5.84 -1.28 -15.54
CA ALA A 76 -5.64 -0.86 -14.16
C ALA A 76 -6.39 0.44 -13.79
N ASN A 77 -6.97 1.15 -14.76
CA ASN A 77 -7.63 2.45 -14.56
C ASN A 77 -6.70 3.45 -13.84
N ILE A 78 -5.44 3.52 -14.28
CA ILE A 78 -4.45 4.53 -13.86
C ILE A 78 -4.07 5.39 -15.08
N PRO A 79 -3.42 6.56 -14.90
CA PRO A 79 -3.09 7.43 -16.03
C PRO A 79 -2.25 6.71 -17.10
N GLU A 80 -2.64 6.85 -18.37
CA GLU A 80 -1.90 6.22 -19.48
C GLU A 80 -0.49 6.81 -19.63
N SER A 81 -0.25 8.02 -19.13
CA SER A 81 1.07 8.63 -19.09
C SER A 81 2.06 7.89 -18.18
N TYR A 82 1.58 7.09 -17.20
CA TYR A 82 2.47 6.41 -16.25
C TYR A 82 3.29 5.34 -16.97
N ASP A 83 4.59 5.38 -16.75
CA ASP A 83 5.50 4.36 -17.26
C ASP A 83 5.74 3.33 -16.15
N ILE A 84 5.37 2.08 -16.39
CA ILE A 84 5.54 1.00 -15.41
C ILE A 84 6.64 0.07 -15.94
N ASN A 85 7.71 -0.12 -15.18
CA ASN A 85 8.85 -0.93 -15.57
C ASN A 85 8.72 -2.35 -15.01
N ILE A 86 8.99 -3.34 -15.85
CA ILE A 86 8.90 -4.76 -15.48
C ILE A 86 9.87 -5.14 -14.36
N LYS A 87 11.03 -4.49 -14.24
CA LYS A 87 11.98 -4.79 -13.15
C LYS A 87 11.35 -4.48 -11.79
N SER A 88 10.65 -3.36 -11.66
CA SER A 88 9.97 -2.97 -10.42
C SER A 88 8.81 -3.93 -10.11
N VAL A 89 8.03 -4.33 -11.13
CA VAL A 89 6.97 -5.35 -10.97
C VAL A 89 7.54 -6.70 -10.54
N ARG A 90 8.66 -7.15 -11.11
CA ARG A 90 9.35 -8.39 -10.69
C ARG A 90 9.79 -8.34 -9.23
N SER A 91 10.33 -7.20 -8.78
CA SER A 91 10.72 -7.02 -7.38
C SER A 91 9.52 -7.06 -6.43
N ILE A 92 8.42 -6.41 -6.79
CA ILE A 92 7.16 -6.49 -6.05
C ILE A 92 6.64 -7.93 -5.99
N ALA A 93 6.63 -8.62 -7.12
CA ALA A 93 6.16 -10.00 -7.20
C ALA A 93 7.01 -10.96 -6.35
N LYS A 94 8.33 -10.74 -6.25
CA LYS A 94 9.20 -11.49 -5.33
C LYS A 94 8.82 -11.27 -3.87
N GLU A 95 8.46 -10.05 -3.48
CA GLU A 95 8.01 -9.78 -2.11
C GLU A 95 6.62 -10.38 -1.84
N LEU A 96 5.71 -10.36 -2.81
CA LEU A 96 4.41 -11.03 -2.70
C LEU A 96 4.56 -12.56 -2.57
N ALA A 97 5.50 -13.16 -3.29
CA ALA A 97 5.77 -14.60 -3.20
C ALA A 97 6.30 -15.04 -1.82
N LYS A 98 6.82 -14.12 -0.99
CA LYS A 98 7.18 -14.44 0.40
C LYS A 98 5.95 -14.60 1.30
N GLN A 99 4.81 -14.02 0.92
CA GLN A 99 3.55 -14.11 1.65
C GLN A 99 2.77 -15.38 1.29
N ASP A 100 2.93 -15.88 0.07
CA ASP A 100 2.34 -17.13 -0.42
C ASP A 100 3.36 -17.86 -1.31
N GLU A 101 3.93 -18.95 -0.78
CA GLU A 101 4.93 -19.78 -1.47
C GLU A 101 4.37 -20.41 -2.77
N ASN A 102 3.05 -20.52 -2.92
CA ASN A 102 2.39 -21.07 -4.11
C ASN A 102 1.99 -19.99 -5.14
N LEU A 103 2.36 -18.73 -4.89
CA LEU A 103 2.08 -17.62 -5.78
C LEU A 103 2.98 -17.68 -7.02
N ASN A 104 2.36 -17.88 -8.18
CA ASN A 104 3.03 -17.75 -9.47
C ASN A 104 2.76 -16.34 -10.05
N TYR A 105 3.71 -15.79 -10.81
CA TYR A 105 3.58 -14.49 -11.48
C TYR A 105 2.27 -14.33 -12.24
N ASN A 106 1.79 -15.38 -12.90
CA ASN A 106 0.54 -15.37 -13.66
C ASN A 106 -0.74 -15.31 -12.80
N LYS A 107 -0.63 -15.49 -11.48
CA LYS A 107 -1.75 -15.36 -10.54
C LYS A 107 -1.84 -13.94 -9.97
N ILE A 108 -0.79 -13.13 -10.08
CA ILE A 108 -0.77 -11.77 -9.56
C ILE A 108 -1.70 -10.89 -10.39
N ASP A 109 -2.75 -10.39 -9.77
CA ASP A 109 -3.64 -9.39 -10.37
C ASP A 109 -2.97 -8.00 -10.35
N LEU A 110 -2.03 -7.81 -11.28
CA LEU A 110 -1.27 -6.56 -11.42
C LEU A 110 -2.18 -5.33 -11.62
N PRO A 111 -3.25 -5.38 -12.45
CA PRO A 111 -4.19 -4.26 -12.53
C PRO A 111 -4.85 -3.89 -11.21
N TYR A 112 -5.30 -4.88 -10.43
CA TYR A 112 -5.90 -4.63 -9.12
C TYR A 112 -4.90 -4.00 -8.14
N LEU A 113 -3.67 -4.52 -8.13
CA LEU A 113 -2.60 -4.00 -7.28
C LEU A 113 -2.28 -2.54 -7.62
N LEU A 114 -2.02 -2.25 -8.90
CA LEU A 114 -1.72 -0.89 -9.36
C LEU A 114 -2.88 0.07 -9.06
N ASN A 115 -4.12 -0.34 -9.34
CA ASN A 115 -5.28 0.50 -9.09
C ASN A 115 -5.47 0.83 -7.61
N SER A 116 -5.34 -0.19 -6.75
CA SER A 116 -5.59 -0.06 -5.32
C SER A 116 -4.59 0.90 -4.68
N TYR A 117 -3.30 0.75 -4.99
CA TYR A 117 -2.25 1.64 -4.48
C TYR A 117 -2.33 3.04 -5.09
N HIS A 118 -2.59 3.16 -6.39
CA HIS A 118 -2.77 4.46 -7.04
C HIS A 118 -3.98 5.21 -6.48
N SER A 119 -5.10 4.53 -6.24
CA SER A 119 -6.30 5.12 -5.67
C SER A 119 -6.05 5.66 -4.26
N SER A 120 -5.35 4.90 -3.41
CA SER A 120 -4.92 5.35 -2.07
C SER A 120 -3.96 6.54 -2.12
N LEU A 121 -3.03 6.55 -3.07
CA LEU A 121 -2.09 7.65 -3.25
C LEU A 121 -2.81 8.93 -3.70
N LYS A 122 -3.68 8.79 -4.70
CA LYS A 122 -4.51 9.86 -5.30
C LYS A 122 -5.54 10.44 -4.34
N SER A 123 -6.12 9.63 -3.45
CA SER A 123 -7.09 10.13 -2.47
C SER A 123 -6.47 11.03 -1.40
N ILE A 124 -5.17 10.89 -1.13
CA ILE A 124 -4.46 11.64 -0.09
C ILE A 124 -3.66 12.81 -0.66
N ASN A 125 -3.07 12.62 -1.85
CA ASN A 125 -2.15 13.56 -2.47
C ASN A 125 -2.73 14.06 -3.80
N SER A 126 -3.18 15.32 -3.83
CA SER A 126 -3.80 15.95 -5.00
C SER A 126 -2.89 16.01 -6.23
N GLU A 127 -1.58 15.96 -6.04
CA GLU A 127 -0.58 15.85 -7.11
C GLU A 127 -0.85 14.65 -8.06
N PHE A 128 -1.45 13.57 -7.54
CA PHE A 128 -1.78 12.36 -8.30
C PHE A 128 -3.19 12.41 -8.92
N LEU A 129 -3.93 13.52 -8.79
CA LEU A 129 -5.18 13.73 -9.53
C LEU A 129 -4.93 14.03 -11.01
N GLN A 130 -3.77 14.61 -11.33
CA GLN A 130 -3.38 14.93 -12.70
C GLN A 130 -3.00 13.67 -13.47
N ASP A 131 -3.48 13.55 -14.71
CA ASP A 131 -3.24 12.37 -15.57
C ASP A 131 -1.87 12.43 -16.29
N ASP A 132 -0.87 13.09 -15.70
CA ASP A 132 0.49 13.22 -16.21
C ASP A 132 1.49 12.35 -15.43
N ASN A 133 2.70 12.17 -15.95
CA ASN A 133 3.77 11.44 -15.28
C ASN A 133 4.93 12.38 -14.94
N ALA A 134 4.62 13.54 -14.34
CA ALA A 134 5.63 14.54 -14.03
C ALA A 134 6.71 14.02 -13.09
N TYR A 135 7.90 14.61 -13.22
CA TYR A 135 9.05 14.34 -12.38
C TYR A 135 9.07 15.34 -11.22
N LEU A 136 9.10 14.81 -10.00
CA LEU A 136 9.09 15.58 -8.77
C LEU A 136 10.48 15.59 -8.16
N ASN A 137 10.94 16.78 -7.75
CA ASN A 137 12.15 16.92 -6.97
C ASN A 137 11.88 16.67 -5.48
N ARG A 138 12.95 16.62 -4.67
CA ARG A 138 12.86 16.32 -3.23
C ARG A 138 11.98 17.31 -2.47
N ASP A 139 12.01 18.59 -2.83
CA ASP A 139 11.24 19.65 -2.17
C ASP A 139 9.74 19.56 -2.47
N LEU A 140 9.36 19.04 -3.64
CA LEU A 140 7.98 18.75 -3.99
C LEU A 140 7.51 17.47 -3.28
N ILE A 141 8.34 16.43 -3.27
CA ILE A 141 8.02 15.16 -2.61
C ILE A 141 7.84 15.35 -1.09
N SER A 142 8.66 16.18 -0.43
CA SER A 142 8.59 16.41 1.02
C SER A 142 7.33 17.15 1.48
N LYS A 143 6.60 17.79 0.55
CA LYS A 143 5.31 18.46 0.82
C LYS A 143 4.12 17.53 0.67
N LEU A 144 4.32 16.33 0.11
CA LEU A 144 3.27 15.33 0.01
C LEU A 144 3.03 14.71 1.38
N SER A 145 1.77 14.36 1.65
CA SER A 145 1.43 13.60 2.86
C SER A 145 2.01 12.21 2.78
N SER A 146 2.69 11.76 3.83
CA SER A 146 3.51 10.55 3.85
C SER A 146 2.72 9.26 4.07
N GLY A 147 1.46 9.32 4.49
CA GLY A 147 0.68 8.10 4.68
C GLY A 147 -0.68 8.30 5.32
N PHE A 148 -1.33 7.19 5.66
CA PHE A 148 -2.65 7.20 6.31
C PHE A 148 -2.88 5.97 7.19
N SER A 149 -3.90 6.04 8.04
CA SER A 149 -4.48 4.90 8.75
C SER A 149 -5.98 4.84 8.47
N THR A 150 -6.55 3.64 8.58
CA THR A 150 -7.98 3.43 8.40
C THR A 150 -8.65 3.05 9.71
N ASP A 151 -9.99 3.12 9.78
CA ASP A 151 -10.73 2.83 11.01
C ASP A 151 -10.66 1.36 11.43
N ASN A 152 -10.65 0.45 10.47
CA ASN A 152 -10.55 -0.99 10.71
C ASN A 152 -9.12 -1.52 10.55
N GLY A 153 -8.18 -0.67 10.12
CA GLY A 153 -6.81 -1.04 9.84
C GLY A 153 -6.63 -1.78 8.52
N GLU A 154 -7.69 -1.92 7.72
CA GLU A 154 -7.62 -2.44 6.35
C GLU A 154 -7.07 -1.43 5.37
N PHE A 155 -6.20 -1.88 4.45
CA PHE A 155 -5.60 -1.01 3.44
C PHE A 155 -6.64 -0.26 2.61
N LEU A 156 -7.78 -0.93 2.33
CA LEU A 156 -8.90 -0.36 1.57
C LEU A 156 -10.05 0.13 2.46
N GLY A 157 -9.83 0.22 3.78
CA GLY A 157 -10.83 0.69 4.74
C GLY A 157 -11.03 2.21 4.70
N GLN A 158 -11.99 2.69 5.48
CA GLN A 158 -12.25 4.12 5.63
C GLN A 158 -11.05 4.81 6.30
N ILE A 159 -10.45 5.79 5.62
CA ILE A 159 -9.35 6.61 6.10
C ILE A 159 -9.80 7.41 7.33
N SER A 160 -9.08 7.25 8.43
CA SER A 160 -9.36 7.88 9.73
C SER A 160 -8.30 8.91 10.12
N ARG A 161 -7.10 8.82 9.54
CA ARG A 161 -5.95 9.69 9.82
C ARG A 161 -5.14 9.90 8.56
N ILE A 162 -4.62 11.11 8.40
CA ILE A 162 -3.63 11.42 7.37
C ILE A 162 -2.36 11.91 8.07
N TYR A 163 -1.24 11.32 7.70
CA TYR A 163 0.08 11.71 8.19
C TYR A 163 0.69 12.69 7.19
N ASN A 164 0.93 13.92 7.60
CA ASN A 164 1.32 15.00 6.68
C ASN A 164 2.78 14.94 6.25
N ASN A 165 3.64 14.29 7.03
CA ASN A 165 5.07 14.24 6.78
C ASN A 165 5.70 12.97 7.40
N GLN A 166 6.98 12.76 7.11
CA GLN A 166 7.71 11.58 7.58
C GLN A 166 7.91 11.58 9.10
N GLU A 167 8.07 12.74 9.73
CA GLU A 167 8.25 12.82 11.19
C GLU A 167 7.02 12.30 11.94
N GLU A 168 5.81 12.61 11.47
CA GLU A 168 4.57 12.07 12.03
C GLU A 168 4.47 10.55 11.88
N ILE A 169 4.91 10.00 10.73
CA ILE A 169 4.98 8.55 10.49
C ILE A 169 5.99 7.90 11.44
N ASP A 170 7.21 8.43 11.53
CA ASP A 170 8.29 7.87 12.35
C ASP A 170 7.91 7.85 13.83
N LEU A 171 7.30 8.93 14.31
CA LEU A 171 6.77 9.02 15.67
C LEU A 171 5.68 7.96 15.90
N ALA A 172 4.73 7.82 14.98
CA ALA A 172 3.67 6.83 15.09
C ALA A 172 4.20 5.39 15.04
N LEU A 173 5.20 5.11 14.19
CA LEU A 173 5.89 3.81 14.11
C LEU A 173 6.68 3.50 15.39
N SER A 174 7.35 4.50 15.98
CA SER A 174 8.09 4.33 17.23
C SER A 174 7.20 3.91 18.41
N ASN A 175 5.93 4.33 18.39
CA ASN A 175 4.95 3.99 19.42
C ASN A 175 4.34 2.59 19.26
N ILE A 176 4.49 1.93 18.10
CA ILE A 176 3.89 0.61 17.84
C ILE A 176 4.34 -0.43 18.86
N THR A 177 5.63 -0.47 19.20
CA THR A 177 6.14 -1.44 20.18
C THR A 177 5.44 -1.29 21.53
N ASN A 178 5.22 -0.06 21.98
CA ASN A 178 4.53 0.23 23.24
C ASN A 178 3.06 -0.18 23.19
N LEU A 179 2.39 0.04 22.06
CA LEU A 179 0.99 -0.36 21.84
C LEU A 179 0.86 -1.88 21.82
N ASN A 180 1.78 -2.58 21.15
CA ASN A 180 1.73 -4.03 20.99
C ASN A 180 1.83 -4.75 22.35
N THR A 181 2.60 -4.22 23.31
CA THR A 181 2.64 -4.78 24.67
C THR A 181 1.27 -4.74 25.38
N LEU A 182 0.43 -3.76 25.04
CA LEU A 182 -0.94 -3.58 25.51
C LEU A 182 -1.97 -4.32 24.66
N MET A 183 -1.56 -5.19 23.73
CA MET A 183 -2.46 -5.84 22.75
C MET A 183 -3.23 -4.85 21.85
N LEU A 184 -2.65 -3.66 21.64
CA LEU A 184 -3.14 -2.63 20.73
C LEU A 184 -2.20 -2.52 19.52
N ASP A 185 -2.73 -2.15 18.36
CA ASP A 185 -1.93 -2.01 17.13
C ASP A 185 -2.28 -0.73 16.40
N ASN A 186 -1.27 -0.03 15.85
CA ASN A 186 -1.50 1.09 14.95
C ASN A 186 -1.12 0.68 13.52
N LYS A 187 -2.11 0.26 12.74
CA LYS A 187 -1.94 -0.05 11.32
C LYS A 187 -1.81 1.24 10.54
N ILE A 188 -0.62 1.46 10.01
CA ILE A 188 -0.24 2.64 9.22
C ILE A 188 0.18 2.17 7.84
N THR A 189 -0.37 2.81 6.82
CA THR A 189 0.11 2.73 5.45
C THR A 189 1.08 3.87 5.20
N ASN A 190 2.35 3.56 4.95
CA ASN A 190 3.39 4.55 4.62
C ASN A 190 3.63 4.55 3.10
N PHE A 191 3.64 5.72 2.48
CA PHE A 191 3.97 5.87 1.05
C PHE A 191 5.47 5.77 0.76
N HIS A 192 6.31 5.80 1.80
CA HIS A 192 7.76 5.62 1.73
C HIS A 192 8.45 6.67 0.83
N PHE A 193 7.98 7.91 0.91
CA PHE A 193 8.60 9.04 0.22
C PHE A 193 9.99 9.37 0.76
N ASP A 194 10.29 9.01 2.01
CA ASP A 194 11.65 9.05 2.59
C ASP A 194 12.67 8.29 1.71
N LYS A 195 12.28 7.12 1.18
CA LYS A 195 13.13 6.32 0.29
C LYS A 195 13.36 6.96 -1.07
N ALA A 196 12.46 7.85 -1.50
CA ALA A 196 12.63 8.65 -2.71
C ALA A 196 13.50 9.89 -2.46
N ILE A 197 13.46 10.46 -1.26
CA ILE A 197 14.22 11.67 -0.89
C ILE A 197 15.67 11.33 -0.52
N GLU A 198 15.88 10.37 0.38
CA GLU A 198 17.19 10.11 1.01
C GLU A 198 18.03 9.08 0.24
N ASN A 199 17.37 8.08 -0.35
CA ASN A 199 18.02 6.88 -0.89
C ASN A 199 17.84 6.73 -2.41
N THR A 200 17.62 7.84 -3.12
CA THR A 200 17.27 7.84 -4.55
C THR A 200 18.26 7.04 -5.43
N SER A 201 19.56 7.12 -5.14
CA SER A 201 20.63 6.51 -5.97
C SER A 201 20.82 5.01 -5.74
N SER A 202 20.57 4.51 -4.54
CA SER A 202 20.70 3.10 -4.16
C SER A 202 19.38 2.33 -4.30
N ASN A 203 18.26 3.04 -4.47
CA ASN A 203 16.94 2.45 -4.62
C ASN A 203 16.74 1.86 -6.03
N GLU A 204 16.97 0.56 -6.16
CA GLU A 204 16.80 -0.20 -7.42
C GLU A 204 15.39 -0.07 -8.02
N ILE A 205 14.36 0.15 -7.19
CA ILE A 205 12.97 0.32 -7.66
C ILE A 205 12.81 1.64 -8.39
N LEU A 206 13.50 2.70 -7.93
CA LEU A 206 13.39 4.04 -8.48
C LEU A 206 14.24 4.25 -9.73
N LYS A 207 15.35 3.52 -9.92
CA LYS A 207 16.28 3.74 -11.03
C LYS A 207 15.65 3.89 -12.42
N PRO A 208 14.63 3.10 -12.82
CA PRO A 208 13.98 3.27 -14.12
C PRO A 208 13.19 4.58 -14.28
N TYR A 209 12.97 5.31 -13.20
CA TYR A 209 12.04 6.43 -13.09
C TYR A 209 12.74 7.76 -12.73
N LEU A 210 14.06 7.79 -12.79
CA LEU A 210 14.86 8.96 -12.43
C LEU A 210 15.24 9.77 -13.66
N THR A 211 15.16 11.10 -13.53
CA THR A 211 15.87 12.00 -14.44
C THR A 211 17.36 12.02 -14.11
N LYS A 212 18.15 12.62 -15.00
CA LYS A 212 19.58 12.90 -14.75
C LYS A 212 19.82 13.77 -13.51
N ASN A 213 18.80 14.54 -13.08
CA ASN A 213 18.85 15.41 -11.91
C ASN A 213 18.35 14.71 -10.64
N ALA A 214 18.14 13.40 -10.67
CA ALA A 214 17.58 12.60 -9.58
C ALA A 214 16.15 13.01 -9.16
N GLU A 215 15.38 13.59 -10.08
CA GLU A 215 13.94 13.79 -9.90
C GLU A 215 13.21 12.48 -10.20
N VAL A 216 12.12 12.22 -9.48
CA VAL A 216 11.40 10.93 -9.54
C VAL A 216 10.06 11.13 -10.22
N SER A 217 9.71 10.30 -11.21
CA SER A 217 8.38 10.35 -11.82
C SER A 217 7.27 9.92 -10.85
N LYS A 218 6.04 10.40 -11.07
CA LYS A 218 4.85 9.96 -10.30
C LYS A 218 4.65 8.44 -10.32
N SER A 219 4.82 7.82 -11.49
CA SER A 219 4.82 6.36 -11.63
C SER A 219 5.93 5.69 -10.81
N GLY A 220 7.12 6.29 -10.73
CA GLY A 220 8.20 5.82 -9.86
C GLY A 220 7.85 5.85 -8.38
N LEU A 221 7.22 6.94 -7.92
CA LEU A 221 6.73 7.05 -6.54
C LEU A 221 5.66 6.01 -6.22
N LEU A 222 4.72 5.76 -7.14
CA LEU A 222 3.72 4.70 -6.99
C LEU A 222 4.37 3.32 -6.85
N MET A 223 5.32 2.99 -7.73
CA MET A 223 5.99 1.68 -7.70
C MET A 223 6.87 1.50 -6.46
N ASN A 224 7.51 2.58 -6.00
CA ASN A 224 8.26 2.62 -4.75
C ASN A 224 7.35 2.38 -3.54
N PHE A 225 6.20 3.04 -3.50
CA PHE A 225 5.19 2.83 -2.47
C PHE A 225 4.76 1.37 -2.42
N ILE A 226 4.31 0.79 -3.55
CA ILE A 226 3.85 -0.61 -3.60
C ILE A 226 4.92 -1.56 -3.06
N TYR A 227 6.16 -1.43 -3.55
CA TYR A 227 7.25 -2.31 -3.16
C TYR A 227 7.57 -2.21 -1.66
N HIS A 228 7.75 -0.99 -1.14
CA HIS A 228 8.18 -0.80 0.23
C HIS A 228 7.08 -1.10 1.24
N ASP A 229 5.82 -0.87 0.91
CA ASP A 229 4.70 -1.25 1.77
C ASP A 229 4.65 -2.79 1.94
N ILE A 230 4.67 -3.55 0.83
CA ILE A 230 4.67 -5.02 0.87
C ILE A 230 5.93 -5.55 1.58
N LYS A 231 7.10 -4.99 1.27
CA LYS A 231 8.36 -5.39 1.92
C LYS A 231 8.33 -5.15 3.43
N THR A 232 7.85 -3.98 3.87
CA THR A 232 7.75 -3.64 5.29
C THR A 232 6.75 -4.55 6.00
N GLN A 233 5.66 -4.93 5.35
CA GLN A 233 4.72 -5.91 5.89
C GLN A 233 5.40 -7.27 6.12
N ASN A 234 6.18 -7.77 5.16
CA ASN A 234 6.95 -9.02 5.31
C ASN A 234 7.96 -8.95 6.46
N GLU A 235 8.70 -7.84 6.56
CA GLU A 235 9.68 -7.63 7.63
C GLU A 235 9.02 -7.53 9.00
N LYS A 236 7.85 -6.86 9.10
CA LYS A 236 7.07 -6.80 10.33
C LYS A 236 6.57 -8.19 10.74
N GLU A 237 6.00 -8.96 9.82
CA GLU A 237 5.53 -10.32 10.13
C GLU A 237 6.67 -11.24 10.60
N PHE A 238 7.86 -11.11 10.02
CA PHE A 238 9.04 -11.88 10.44
C PHE A 238 9.57 -11.45 11.81
N ASN A 239 9.63 -10.15 12.08
CA ASN A 239 10.26 -9.64 13.29
C ASN A 239 9.30 -9.62 14.49
N PHE A 240 7.97 -9.65 14.30
CA PHE A 240 6.99 -9.43 15.37
C PHE A 240 7.12 -10.46 16.51
N PHE A 241 7.34 -9.97 17.74
CA PHE A 241 7.69 -10.81 18.90
C PHE A 241 6.48 -11.53 19.53
N MET A 242 5.28 -11.00 19.30
CA MET A 242 4.03 -11.75 19.43
C MET A 242 3.66 -12.26 18.03
N LYS A 243 2.95 -13.37 17.85
CA LYS A 243 2.58 -13.75 16.47
C LYS A 243 1.52 -12.78 15.94
N PRO A 244 1.46 -12.46 14.64
CA PRO A 244 0.33 -11.70 14.08
C PRO A 244 -1.04 -12.31 14.43
N ALA A 245 -1.10 -13.64 14.58
CA ALA A 245 -2.31 -14.34 15.04
C ALA A 245 -2.77 -13.97 16.47
N THR A 246 -1.91 -13.36 17.30
CA THR A 246 -2.30 -12.86 18.63
C THR A 246 -2.71 -11.39 18.64
N LEU A 247 -2.43 -10.63 17.57
CA LEU A 247 -2.97 -9.28 17.35
C LEU A 247 -4.02 -9.35 16.23
N GLU A 248 -5.25 -9.65 16.60
CA GLU A 248 -6.38 -9.64 15.67
C GLU A 248 -6.68 -8.22 15.15
N LEU A 249 -7.47 -8.07 14.07
CA LEU A 249 -7.94 -6.75 13.59
C LEU A 249 -8.59 -5.92 14.72
N SER A 250 -9.13 -6.59 15.74
CA SER A 250 -9.68 -5.96 16.94
C SER A 250 -8.67 -5.10 17.70
N SER A 251 -7.37 -5.40 17.67
CA SER A 251 -6.34 -4.61 18.35
C SER A 251 -6.25 -3.19 17.79
N HIS A 252 -6.35 -3.06 16.47
CA HIS A 252 -6.40 -1.75 15.84
C HIS A 252 -7.72 -1.03 16.11
N GLN A 253 -8.84 -1.74 15.99
CA GLN A 253 -10.16 -1.17 16.28
C GLN A 253 -10.28 -0.69 17.73
N ASN A 254 -9.71 -1.43 18.70
CA ASN A 254 -9.66 -1.03 20.10
C ASN A 254 -8.84 0.24 20.28
N LEU A 255 -7.68 0.34 19.61
CA LEU A 255 -6.89 1.58 19.62
C LEU A 255 -7.70 2.75 19.06
N GLN A 256 -8.40 2.57 17.95
CA GLN A 256 -9.23 3.61 17.36
C GLN A 256 -10.35 4.05 18.31
N LYS A 257 -11.04 3.11 18.97
CA LYS A 257 -12.05 3.43 20.00
C LYS A 257 -11.49 4.25 21.15
N ILE A 258 -10.33 3.88 21.66
CA ILE A 258 -9.66 4.62 22.74
C ILE A 258 -9.31 6.04 22.27
N LEU A 259 -8.78 6.19 21.06
CA LEU A 259 -8.37 7.49 20.52
C LEU A 259 -9.55 8.38 20.15
N LYS A 260 -10.69 7.81 19.76
CA LYS A 260 -11.98 8.51 19.58
C LYS A 260 -12.68 8.86 20.91
N GLY A 261 -12.20 8.32 22.03
CA GLY A 261 -12.82 8.53 23.36
C GLY A 261 -14.05 7.67 23.60
N GLU A 262 -14.30 6.64 22.79
CA GLU A 262 -15.38 5.67 22.97
C GLU A 262 -15.08 4.67 24.09
N THR A 263 -13.82 4.54 24.49
CA THR A 263 -13.35 3.67 25.57
C THR A 263 -12.25 4.38 26.35
N ASP A 264 -12.35 4.42 27.69
CA ASP A 264 -11.27 4.94 28.51
C ASP A 264 -10.09 3.96 28.57
N ILE A 265 -8.87 4.49 28.58
CA ILE A 265 -7.67 3.64 28.64
C ILE A 265 -7.56 2.91 29.98
N GLU A 266 -7.99 3.52 31.10
CA GLU A 266 -7.98 2.84 32.40
C GLU A 266 -8.95 1.65 32.38
N ASP A 267 -10.15 1.84 31.84
CA ASP A 267 -11.15 0.77 31.73
C ASP A 267 -10.67 -0.36 30.82
N TYR A 268 -10.03 -0.02 29.70
CA TYR A 268 -9.39 -1.00 28.82
C TYR A 268 -8.33 -1.82 29.57
N ILE A 269 -7.40 -1.16 30.25
CA ILE A 269 -6.32 -1.84 30.97
C ILE A 269 -6.87 -2.71 32.11
N LYS A 270 -7.85 -2.22 32.88
CA LYS A 270 -8.49 -3.01 33.95
C LYS A 270 -9.15 -4.27 33.39
N LYS A 271 -9.84 -4.16 32.26
CA LYS A 271 -10.48 -5.30 31.58
C LYS A 271 -9.46 -6.33 31.09
N GLU A 272 -8.40 -5.88 30.43
CA GLU A 272 -7.31 -6.77 29.96
C GLU A 272 -6.61 -7.49 31.12
N ASN A 273 -6.61 -6.90 32.33
CA ASN A 273 -6.00 -7.46 33.52
C ASN A 273 -6.98 -8.21 34.44
N GLU A 274 -8.28 -8.33 34.11
CA GLU A 274 -9.29 -8.86 35.03
C GLU A 274 -9.10 -10.35 35.35
N LYS A 275 -8.68 -11.13 34.34
CA LYS A 275 -8.55 -12.60 34.43
C LYS A 275 -7.10 -13.07 34.53
N LYS A 276 -6.19 -12.40 33.82
CA LYS A 276 -4.77 -12.68 33.79
C LYS A 276 -4.04 -11.34 33.68
N MET A 277 -2.89 -11.22 34.36
CA MET A 277 -1.99 -10.08 34.18
C MET A 277 -1.67 -9.92 32.70
N SER A 278 -1.85 -8.72 32.14
CA SER A 278 -1.46 -8.44 30.77
C SER A 278 0.05 -8.50 30.63
N PHE A 279 0.54 -8.73 29.40
CA PHE A 279 1.98 -8.74 29.16
C PHE A 279 2.62 -7.40 29.52
N ASP A 280 1.94 -6.29 29.25
CA ASP A 280 2.41 -4.97 29.62
C ASP A 280 2.57 -4.79 31.14
N LEU A 281 1.57 -5.18 31.93
CA LEU A 281 1.67 -5.12 33.39
C LEU A 281 2.76 -6.06 33.91
N TYR A 282 2.93 -7.22 33.28
CA TYR A 282 4.01 -8.14 33.60
C TYR A 282 5.39 -7.49 33.38
N LEU A 283 5.62 -6.81 32.26
CA LEU A 283 6.87 -6.08 32.02
C LEU A 283 7.09 -5.00 33.08
N TYR A 284 6.05 -4.22 33.38
CA TYR A 284 6.10 -3.15 34.37
C TYR A 284 6.49 -3.65 35.77
N VAL A 285 5.83 -4.71 36.26
CA VAL A 285 6.10 -5.31 37.57
C VAL A 285 7.52 -5.89 37.65
N ASN A 286 8.06 -6.36 36.53
CA ASN A 286 9.45 -6.86 36.44
C ASN A 286 10.48 -5.75 36.17
N GLY A 287 10.08 -4.47 36.18
CA GLY A 287 10.97 -3.33 35.98
C GLY A 287 11.55 -3.25 34.56
N VAL A 288 10.86 -3.83 33.57
CA VAL A 288 11.29 -3.79 32.17
C VAL A 288 10.67 -2.57 31.50
N ASP A 289 11.51 -1.61 31.12
CA ASP A 289 11.07 -0.49 30.30
C ASP A 289 10.91 -0.95 28.83
N LYS A 290 9.65 -1.01 28.38
CA LYS A 290 9.28 -1.36 27.01
C LYS A 290 9.69 -0.30 25.97
N LYS A 291 9.87 0.96 26.38
CA LYS A 291 10.23 2.06 25.46
C LYS A 291 11.67 1.98 24.98
N THR A 292 12.54 1.37 25.78
CA THR A 292 13.99 1.27 25.53
C THR A 292 14.47 -0.16 25.27
N SER A 293 13.60 -1.16 25.43
CA SER A 293 13.95 -2.58 25.21
C SER A 293 13.90 -2.96 23.74
N THR A 294 14.86 -3.78 23.32
CA THR A 294 14.88 -4.35 21.96
C THR A 294 13.78 -5.38 21.77
N GLN A 295 13.39 -5.59 20.53
CA GLN A 295 12.38 -6.58 20.15
C GLN A 295 12.77 -8.00 20.61
N ASP A 296 14.02 -8.41 20.43
CA ASP A 296 14.51 -9.72 20.90
C ASP A 296 14.38 -9.88 22.42
N LYS A 297 14.68 -8.81 23.18
CA LYS A 297 14.52 -8.82 24.64
C LYS A 297 13.05 -8.96 25.02
N LEU A 298 12.15 -8.23 24.35
CA LEU A 298 10.71 -8.34 24.55
C LEU A 298 10.18 -9.72 24.18
N SER A 299 10.70 -10.35 23.11
CA SER A 299 10.39 -11.74 22.75
C SER A 299 10.69 -12.72 23.89
N VAL A 300 11.87 -12.59 24.51
CA VAL A 300 12.27 -13.46 25.63
C VAL A 300 11.32 -13.29 26.82
N PHE A 301 11.00 -12.05 27.20
CA PHE A 301 10.02 -11.80 28.26
C PHE A 301 8.62 -12.31 27.90
N PHE A 302 8.22 -12.21 26.63
CA PHE A 302 6.92 -12.73 26.19
C PHE A 302 6.85 -14.25 26.33
N GLN A 303 7.92 -14.98 26.02
CA GLN A 303 7.99 -16.44 26.25
C GLN A 303 7.93 -16.79 27.73
N GLN A 304 8.58 -16.01 28.59
CA GLN A 304 8.48 -16.18 30.04
C GLN A 304 7.05 -15.92 30.54
N TYR A 305 6.41 -14.87 30.01
CA TYR A 305 5.03 -14.50 30.31
C TYR A 305 3.99 -15.55 29.88
N ILE A 306 4.17 -16.19 28.72
CA ILE A 306 3.28 -17.28 28.27
C ILE A 306 3.28 -18.42 29.31
N ASN A 307 4.46 -18.78 29.81
CA ASN A 307 4.64 -19.83 30.81
C ASN A 307 4.33 -19.36 32.25
N TYR A 308 4.09 -18.08 32.44
CA TYR A 308 3.80 -17.52 33.76
C TYR A 308 2.39 -17.91 34.21
N GLN A 309 2.34 -18.84 35.17
CA GLN A 309 1.16 -19.20 35.93
C GLN A 309 1.39 -18.74 37.37
N LYS A 310 0.90 -17.54 37.71
CA LYS A 310 0.85 -17.13 39.12
C LYS A 310 -0.60 -16.87 39.48
N ASP A 311 -1.09 -17.63 40.45
CA ASP A 311 -2.37 -17.36 41.10
C ASP A 311 -2.22 -16.08 41.94
N MET A 312 -2.61 -14.96 41.33
CA MET A 312 -2.69 -13.67 42.01
C MET A 312 -4.12 -13.18 41.85
N ASP A 313 -4.74 -12.73 42.94
CA ASP A 313 -6.02 -12.01 42.85
C ASP A 313 -5.78 -10.65 42.21
N LEU A 314 -5.92 -10.61 40.89
CA LEU A 314 -5.69 -9.43 40.07
C LEU A 314 -6.70 -8.33 40.35
N ARG A 315 -7.89 -8.66 40.83
CA ARG A 315 -8.89 -7.66 41.20
C ARG A 315 -8.48 -6.96 42.48
N GLU A 316 -8.01 -7.71 43.47
CA GLU A 316 -7.48 -7.11 44.70
C GLU A 316 -6.23 -6.27 44.41
N PHE A 317 -5.31 -6.77 43.58
CA PHE A 317 -4.13 -6.02 43.15
C PHE A 317 -4.50 -4.73 42.41
N ALA A 318 -5.41 -4.79 41.42
CA ALA A 318 -5.82 -3.62 40.66
C ALA A 318 -6.53 -2.55 41.52
N ASN A 319 -7.24 -2.96 42.57
CA ASN A 319 -8.02 -2.05 43.40
C ASN A 319 -7.24 -1.47 44.59
N SER A 320 -6.17 -2.13 45.06
CA SER A 320 -5.46 -1.74 46.30
C SER A 320 -3.99 -1.39 46.12
N SER A 321 -3.39 -1.69 44.96
CA SER A 321 -1.96 -1.50 44.73
C SER A 321 -1.63 -0.08 44.27
N SER A 322 -0.79 0.61 45.05
CA SER A 322 -0.17 1.88 44.62
C SER A 322 0.67 1.72 43.35
N ILE A 323 1.28 0.53 43.16
CA ILE A 323 2.05 0.20 41.96
C ILE A 323 1.14 0.15 40.73
N PHE A 324 -0.06 -0.42 40.87
CA PHE A 324 -1.02 -0.47 39.76
C PHE A 324 -1.55 0.93 39.41
N GLN A 325 -1.77 1.80 40.40
CA GLN A 325 -2.17 3.18 40.11
C GLN A 325 -1.08 3.97 39.38
N ILE A 326 0.18 3.87 39.81
CA ILE A 326 1.29 4.52 39.10
C ILE A 326 1.38 4.00 37.65
N TYR A 327 1.19 2.69 37.44
CA TYR A 327 1.14 2.09 36.12
C TYR A 327 0.00 2.65 35.24
N ILE A 328 -1.21 2.79 35.79
CA ILE A 328 -2.36 3.38 35.09
C ILE A 328 -2.08 4.84 34.74
N ASP A 329 -1.57 5.64 35.67
CA ASP A 329 -1.29 7.05 35.46
C ASP A 329 -0.24 7.27 34.36
N GLN A 330 0.79 6.42 34.31
CA GLN A 330 1.79 6.44 33.24
C GLN A 330 1.16 6.17 31.87
N ASN A 331 0.33 5.13 31.76
CA ASN A 331 -0.35 4.81 30.51
C ASN A 331 -1.35 5.92 30.11
N ARG A 332 -2.05 6.54 31.06
CA ARG A 332 -2.93 7.68 30.78
C ARG A 332 -2.19 8.83 30.12
N ASN A 333 -1.06 9.23 30.69
CA ASN A 333 -0.25 10.32 30.14
C ASN A 333 0.24 10.01 28.72
N ASP A 334 0.69 8.77 28.48
CA ASP A 334 1.10 8.32 27.14
C ASP A 334 -0.06 8.37 26.14
N PHE A 335 -1.26 7.94 26.55
CA PHE A 335 -2.45 7.96 25.69
C PHE A 335 -3.02 9.36 25.48
N ASP A 336 -2.88 10.28 26.42
CA ASP A 336 -3.28 11.68 26.23
C ASP A 336 -2.41 12.36 25.16
N ALA A 337 -1.11 12.04 25.11
CA ALA A 337 -0.24 12.48 24.03
C ALA A 337 -0.67 11.89 22.68
N LEU A 338 -0.97 10.58 22.64
CA LEU A 338 -1.47 9.91 21.43
C LEU A 338 -2.83 10.46 20.96
N LYS A 339 -3.74 10.80 21.87
CA LYS A 339 -5.04 11.42 21.56
C LYS A 339 -4.86 12.79 20.92
N LYS A 340 -3.94 13.62 21.43
CA LYS A 340 -3.62 14.92 20.82
C LYS A 340 -3.05 14.77 19.42
N GLN A 341 -2.14 13.81 19.21
CA GLN A 341 -1.59 13.51 17.88
C GLN A 341 -2.70 13.06 16.92
N TYR A 342 -3.55 12.12 17.37
CA TYR A 342 -4.68 11.66 16.60
C TYR A 342 -5.60 12.81 16.20
N GLN A 343 -5.97 13.66 17.16
CA GLN A 343 -6.80 14.84 16.91
C GLN A 343 -6.20 15.74 15.84
N ASN A 344 -4.90 16.03 15.90
CA ASN A 344 -4.24 16.84 14.87
C ASN A 344 -4.28 16.19 13.47
N GLN A 345 -4.13 14.87 13.40
CA GLN A 345 -4.14 14.09 12.16
C GLN A 345 -5.56 13.83 11.60
N SER A 346 -6.59 14.00 12.44
CA SER A 346 -7.99 13.77 12.11
C SER A 346 -8.86 15.03 12.21
N GLN A 347 -8.27 16.20 12.45
CA GLN A 347 -9.01 17.45 12.69
C GLN A 347 -9.74 17.93 11.44
N ASP A 348 -9.12 17.75 10.27
CA ASP A 348 -9.67 18.15 9.00
C ASP A 348 -10.66 17.10 8.48
N THR A 349 -11.88 17.15 9.04
CA THR A 349 -12.95 16.23 8.70
C THR A 349 -13.38 16.33 7.24
N GLN A 350 -13.32 17.53 6.65
CA GLN A 350 -13.63 17.73 5.23
C GLN A 350 -12.59 17.02 4.36
N ARG A 351 -11.30 17.19 4.64
CA ARG A 351 -10.24 16.49 3.91
C ARG A 351 -10.35 14.97 4.04
N LEU A 352 -10.70 14.46 5.22
CA LEU A 352 -10.95 13.03 5.42
C LEU A 352 -12.16 12.54 4.62
N GLU A 353 -13.24 13.32 4.56
CA GLU A 353 -14.42 12.97 3.79
C GLU A 353 -14.12 12.95 2.29
N GLU A 354 -13.46 13.98 1.77
CA GLU A 354 -13.02 14.06 0.37
C GLU A 354 -12.09 12.90 0.00
N ALA A 355 -11.10 12.60 0.85
CA ALA A 355 -10.21 11.46 0.65
C ALA A 355 -10.98 10.13 0.58
N ASN A 356 -11.90 9.90 1.51
CA ASN A 356 -12.72 8.69 1.53
C ASN A 356 -13.66 8.58 0.31
N GLN A 357 -14.25 9.69 -0.12
CA GLN A 357 -15.08 9.73 -1.33
C GLN A 357 -14.24 9.42 -2.58
N LEU A 358 -13.05 10.01 -2.72
CA LEU A 358 -12.15 9.73 -3.84
C LEU A 358 -11.65 8.29 -3.84
N HIS A 359 -11.27 7.78 -2.68
CA HIS A 359 -10.77 6.42 -2.50
C HIS A 359 -11.82 5.37 -2.88
N SER A 360 -13.01 5.47 -2.29
CA SER A 360 -14.12 4.56 -2.54
C SER A 360 -14.66 4.64 -3.97
N SER A 361 -14.80 5.85 -4.52
CA SER A 361 -15.28 6.04 -5.90
C SER A 361 -14.28 5.51 -6.93
N SER A 362 -12.97 5.71 -6.73
CA SER A 362 -11.93 5.22 -7.63
C SER A 362 -11.93 3.69 -7.69
N LEU A 363 -12.00 3.03 -6.53
CA LEU A 363 -12.06 1.56 -6.46
C LEU A 363 -13.36 1.03 -7.06
N LYS A 364 -14.51 1.63 -6.74
CA LYS A 364 -15.81 1.24 -7.30
C LYS A 364 -15.84 1.38 -8.82
N ASN A 365 -15.32 2.49 -9.36
CA ASN A 365 -15.24 2.72 -10.80
C ASN A 365 -14.35 1.68 -11.48
N PHE A 366 -13.21 1.34 -10.88
CA PHE A 366 -12.34 0.29 -11.40
C PHE A 366 -13.03 -1.08 -11.42
N LEU A 367 -13.68 -1.48 -10.34
CA LEU A 367 -14.40 -2.75 -10.25
C LEU A 367 -15.56 -2.83 -11.24
N ASP A 368 -16.34 -1.75 -11.39
CA ASP A 368 -17.43 -1.67 -12.38
C ASP A 368 -16.89 -1.78 -13.83
N ARG A 369 -15.79 -1.08 -14.16
CA ARG A 369 -15.14 -1.21 -15.47
C ARG A 369 -14.68 -2.64 -15.74
N ARG A 370 -14.05 -3.30 -14.76
CA ARG A 370 -13.62 -4.70 -14.90
C ARG A 370 -14.80 -5.65 -15.06
N GLN A 371 -15.89 -5.46 -14.32
CA GLN A 371 -17.10 -6.26 -14.46
C GLN A 371 -17.71 -6.11 -15.87
N LYS A 372 -17.79 -4.87 -16.38
CA LYS A 372 -18.24 -4.59 -17.74
C LYS A 372 -17.35 -5.26 -18.79
N GLN A 373 -16.02 -5.15 -18.64
CA GLN A 373 -15.07 -5.80 -19.54
C GLN A 373 -15.20 -7.33 -19.53
N ALA A 374 -15.35 -7.94 -18.35
CA ALA A 374 -15.57 -9.38 -18.22
C ALA A 374 -16.87 -9.82 -18.90
N ASN A 375 -17.95 -9.03 -18.79
CA ASN A 375 -19.21 -9.31 -19.47
C ASN A 375 -19.09 -9.20 -21.00
N ILE A 376 -18.38 -8.18 -21.51
CA ILE A 376 -18.10 -8.05 -22.95
C ILE A 376 -17.32 -9.26 -23.46
N ASN A 377 -16.30 -9.70 -22.72
CA ASN A 377 -15.50 -10.87 -23.10
C ASN A 377 -16.32 -12.16 -23.12
N LYS A 378 -17.25 -12.35 -22.16
CA LYS A 378 -18.19 -13.48 -22.19
C LYS A 378 -19.07 -13.46 -23.45
N ILE A 379 -19.57 -12.28 -23.83
CA ILE A 379 -20.37 -12.10 -25.04
C ILE A 379 -19.54 -12.43 -26.29
N LEU A 380 -18.34 -11.88 -26.41
CA LEU A 380 -17.43 -12.14 -27.53
C LEU A 380 -17.08 -13.62 -27.65
N ASN A 381 -16.76 -14.28 -26.53
CA ASN A 381 -16.47 -15.71 -26.52
C ASN A 381 -17.69 -16.55 -26.95
N SER A 382 -18.90 -16.16 -26.53
CA SER A 382 -20.14 -16.80 -26.96
C SER A 382 -20.38 -16.65 -28.47
N TYR A 383 -20.02 -15.52 -29.07
CA TYR A 383 -20.10 -15.34 -30.52
C TYR A 383 -19.04 -16.18 -31.25
N MET A 384 -17.80 -16.17 -30.76
CA MET A 384 -16.71 -16.97 -31.33
C MET A 384 -17.01 -18.47 -31.27
N SER A 385 -17.61 -18.97 -30.18
CA SER A 385 -17.99 -20.39 -30.05
C SER A 385 -19.10 -20.84 -31.01
N VAL A 386 -19.82 -19.90 -31.63
CA VAL A 386 -20.85 -20.18 -32.64
C VAL A 386 -20.27 -20.06 -34.07
N MET A 387 -19.13 -19.39 -34.25
CA MET A 387 -18.45 -19.23 -35.54
C MET A 387 -17.41 -20.32 -35.84
N VAL A 388 -17.09 -21.17 -34.86
CA VAL A 388 -16.28 -22.40 -35.00
C VAL A 388 -17.23 -23.58 -35.06
#